data_AF-A0A0R1HCT8-F1
#
_entry.id   AF-A0A0R1HCT8-F1
#
_cell.length_a   1.000
_cell.length_b   1.000
_cell.length_c   1.000
_cell.angle_alpha   90.00
_cell.angle_beta   90.00
_cell.angle_gamma   90.00
#
_symmetry.space_group_name_H-M   'P 1'
#
loop_
_entity.id
_entity.type
_entity.pdbx_description
1 polymer ?
#
loop_
_entity_poly.entity_id
_entity_poly.type
_entity_poly.pdbx_seq_one_letter_code
_entity_poly.pdbx_strand_id
1 'polypeptide(L)'
;MASKSTSGVPVAFDAQLSKRIAAYCEYYAINENDLVNDALAEFFEAHRQNLDALVKGYVEMGQLNSEIAHEFSSCEAEADLRILR
;
A
#
# COMPACT_ATOMS: atom_id res chain seq x y z
N MET A 1 -18.03 21.81 11.71
CA MET A 1 -17.00 21.49 10.70
C MET A 1 -15.99 20.58 11.40
N ALA A 2 -15.91 19.30 11.03
CA ALA A 2 -14.95 18.39 11.65
C ALA A 2 -13.53 18.75 11.18
N SER A 3 -12.67 19.13 12.12
CA SER A 3 -11.25 19.33 11.84
C SER A 3 -10.64 17.97 11.50
N LYS A 4 -10.26 17.74 10.24
CA LYS A 4 -9.51 16.54 9.84
C LYS A 4 -8.21 16.54 10.62
N SER A 5 -7.96 15.51 11.42
CA SER A 5 -6.68 15.32 12.08
C SER A 5 -5.60 15.11 11.00
N THR A 6 -4.72 16.08 10.84
CA THR A 6 -3.54 15.95 9.96
C THR A 6 -2.48 15.14 10.69
N SER A 7 -2.19 13.94 10.21
CA SER A 7 -1.01 13.17 10.60
C SER A 7 0.02 13.29 9.49
N GLY A 8 1.21 13.80 9.81
CA GLY A 8 2.32 13.95 8.85
C GLY A 8 3.34 12.83 9.04
N VAL A 9 3.86 12.32 7.93
CA VAL A 9 5.02 11.42 7.92
C VAL A 9 6.20 12.20 7.35
N PRO A 10 7.36 12.27 8.04
CA PRO A 10 8.53 12.94 7.49
C PRO A 10 9.06 12.12 6.30
N VAL A 11 9.17 12.76 5.14
CA VAL A 11 9.73 12.17 3.93
C VAL A 11 11.08 12.82 3.64
N ALA A 12 12.10 12.00 3.48
CA ALA A 12 13.42 12.46 3.04
C ALA A 12 13.55 12.29 1.53
N PHE A 13 13.95 13.35 0.84
CA PHE A 13 14.31 13.31 -0.57
C PHE A 13 15.83 13.37 -0.72
N ASP A 14 16.34 12.70 -1.76
CA ASP A 14 17.74 12.90 -2.12
C ASP A 14 17.98 14.34 -2.61
N ALA A 15 19.25 14.76 -2.60
CA ALA A 15 19.61 16.15 -2.90
C ALA A 15 19.24 16.59 -4.33
N GLN A 16 19.19 15.67 -5.29
CA GLN A 16 18.83 15.99 -6.67
C GLN A 16 17.33 16.20 -6.79
N LEU A 17 16.54 15.32 -6.16
CA LEU A 17 15.09 15.42 -6.14
C LEU A 17 14.62 16.68 -5.39
N SER A 18 15.20 16.99 -4.23
CA SER A 18 14.87 18.22 -3.48
C SER A 18 15.07 19.49 -4.31
N LYS A 19 16.15 19.58 -5.08
CA LYS A 19 16.40 20.73 -5.96
C LYS A 19 15.35 20.86 -7.07
N ARG A 20 14.93 19.73 -7.64
CA ARG A 20 13.90 19.71 -8.68
C ARG A 20 12.53 20.11 -8.13
N ILE A 21 12.18 19.61 -6.95
CA ILE A 21 10.95 19.97 -6.22
C ILE A 21 10.95 21.47 -5.95
N ALA A 22 12.03 22.01 -5.37
CA ALA A 22 12.13 23.44 -5.06
C ALA A 22 11.97 24.32 -6.30
N ALA A 23 12.68 24.02 -7.38
CA ALA A 23 12.60 24.78 -8.62
C ALA A 23 11.20 24.70 -9.27
N TYR A 24 10.55 23.54 -9.20
CA TYR A 24 9.18 23.35 -9.69
C TYR A 24 8.18 24.18 -8.88
N CYS A 25 8.24 24.09 -7.55
CA CYS A 25 7.39 24.84 -6.65
C CYS A 25 7.56 26.36 -6.81
N GLU A 26 8.81 26.82 -6.98
CA GLU A 26 9.11 28.23 -7.25
C GLU A 26 8.52 28.70 -8.58
N TYR A 27 8.72 27.93 -9.65
CA TYR A 27 8.26 28.30 -10.99
C TYR A 27 6.73 28.35 -11.10
N TYR A 28 6.03 27.38 -10.49
CA TYR A 28 4.57 27.26 -10.55
C TYR A 28 3.85 27.94 -9.38
N ALA A 29 4.58 28.51 -8.42
CA ALA A 29 4.05 29.13 -7.21
C ALA A 29 3.11 28.20 -6.39
N ILE A 30 3.50 26.93 -6.27
CA ILE A 30 2.75 25.92 -5.51
C ILE A 30 3.46 25.55 -4.20
N ASN A 31 2.70 25.09 -3.21
CA ASN A 31 3.26 24.59 -1.96
C ASN A 31 3.88 23.19 -2.16
N GLU A 32 5.03 22.94 -1.53
CA GLU A 32 5.68 21.64 -1.56
C GLU A 32 4.78 20.51 -1.00
N ASN A 33 4.03 20.78 0.07
CA ASN A 33 3.10 19.78 0.63
C ASN A 33 1.95 19.50 -0.34
N ASP A 34 1.45 20.50 -1.06
CA ASP A 34 0.38 20.30 -2.05
C ASP A 34 0.90 19.43 -3.20
N LEU A 35 2.11 19.73 -3.71
CA LEU A 35 2.77 18.89 -4.73
C LEU A 35 2.92 17.44 -4.27
N VAL A 36 3.41 17.21 -3.05
CA VAL A 36 3.63 15.86 -2.51
C VAL A 36 2.30 15.13 -2.30
N ASN A 37 1.29 15.82 -1.76
CA ASN A 37 -0.05 15.24 -1.56
C ASN A 37 -0.71 14.87 -2.89
N ASP A 38 -0.63 15.74 -3.89
CA ASP A 38 -1.20 15.50 -5.22
C ASP A 38 -0.48 14.34 -5.92
N ALA A 39 0.86 14.31 -5.86
CA ALA A 39 1.64 13.21 -6.43
C ALA A 39 1.31 11.86 -5.77
N LEU A 40 1.13 11.83 -4.45
CA LEU A 40 0.72 10.61 -3.73
C LEU A 40 -0.72 10.22 -4.07
N ALA A 41 -1.64 11.17 -4.18
CA ALA A 41 -3.02 10.91 -4.57
C ALA A 41 -3.10 10.30 -5.98
N GLU A 42 -2.37 10.88 -6.94
CA GLU A 42 -2.28 10.35 -8.30
C GLU A 42 -1.66 8.96 -8.33
N PHE A 43 -0.58 8.74 -7.57
CA PHE A 43 0.05 7.43 -7.44
C PHE A 43 -0.93 6.39 -6.89
N PHE A 44 -1.70 6.71 -5.84
CA PHE A 44 -2.68 5.78 -5.28
C PHE A 44 -3.82 5.49 -6.26
N GLU A 45 -4.36 6.48 -6.96
CA GLU A 45 -5.41 6.27 -7.95
C GLU A 45 -4.93 5.38 -9.10
N ALA A 46 -3.71 5.57 -9.58
CA ALA A 46 -3.12 4.75 -10.63
C ALA A 46 -3.01 3.26 -10.22
N HIS A 47 -2.82 2.98 -8.92
CA HIS A 47 -2.68 1.62 -8.40
C HIS A 47 -3.97 1.06 -7.78
N ARG A 48 -5.01 1.88 -7.65
CA ARG A 48 -6.26 1.51 -7.00
C ARG A 48 -6.89 0.28 -7.63
N GLN A 49 -6.94 0.21 -8.96
CA GLN A 49 -7.52 -0.93 -9.67
C GLN A 49 -6.85 -2.26 -9.33
N ASN A 50 -5.53 -2.27 -9.16
CA ASN A 50 -4.78 -3.49 -8.84
C ASN A 50 -5.05 -3.93 -7.40
N LEU A 51 -5.06 -2.99 -6.45
CA LEU A 51 -5.39 -3.27 -5.05
C LEU A 51 -6.84 -3.74 -4.90
N ASP A 52 -7.78 -3.06 -5.56
CA ASP A 52 -9.20 -3.42 -5.55
C ASP A 52 -9.42 -4.82 -6.16
N ALA A 53 -8.75 -5.13 -7.26
CA ALA A 53 -8.81 -6.45 -7.89
C ALA A 53 -8.25 -7.55 -6.97
N LEU A 54 -7.13 -7.29 -6.27
CA LEU A 54 -6.55 -8.21 -5.30
C LEU A 54 -7.52 -8.48 -4.14
N VAL A 55 -8.03 -7.41 -3.52
CA VAL A 55 -8.99 -7.51 -2.40
C VAL A 55 -10.24 -8.26 -2.84
N LYS A 56 -10.80 -7.88 -3.99
CA LYS A 56 -11.98 -8.53 -4.56
C LYS A 56 -11.74 -10.02 -4.82
N GLY A 57 -10.62 -10.39 -5.42
CA GLY A 57 -10.27 -11.78 -5.68
C GLY A 57 -10.17 -12.62 -4.41
N TYR A 58 -9.58 -12.07 -3.33
CA TYR A 58 -9.53 -12.75 -2.04
C TYR A 58 -10.91 -12.90 -1.38
N VAL A 59 -11.78 -11.90 -1.52
CA VAL A 59 -13.16 -12.00 -1.00
C VAL A 59 -13.95 -13.05 -1.77
N GLU A 60 -13.89 -13.04 -3.10
CA GLU A 60 -14.60 -13.99 -3.97
C GLU A 60 -14.11 -15.43 -3.75
N MET A 61 -12.81 -15.63 -3.60
CA MET A 61 -12.20 -16.95 -3.40
C MET A 61 -12.08 -17.35 -1.93
N GLY A 62 -12.54 -16.52 -0.99
CA GLY A 62 -12.32 -16.72 0.44
C GLY A 62 -12.83 -18.07 0.95
N GLN A 63 -14.02 -18.48 0.49
CA GLN A 63 -14.60 -19.78 0.84
C GLN A 63 -13.77 -20.95 0.31
N LEU A 64 -13.45 -20.95 -0.99
CA LEU A 64 -12.63 -22.01 -1.62
C LEU A 64 -11.25 -22.12 -0.96
N ASN A 65 -10.60 -20.98 -0.72
CA ASN A 65 -9.31 -20.93 -0.03
C ASN A 65 -9.40 -21.52 1.38
N SER A 66 -10.50 -21.29 2.09
CA SER A 66 -10.73 -21.88 3.42
C SER A 66 -10.98 -23.38 3.37
N GLU A 67 -11.72 -23.87 2.37
CA GLU A 67 -11.99 -25.30 2.18
C GLU A 67 -10.70 -26.07 1.87
N ILE A 68 -9.87 -25.55 0.95
CA ILE A 68 -8.55 -26.12 0.62
C ILE A 68 -7.66 -26.13 1.87
N ALA A 69 -7.54 -25.00 2.58
CA ALA A 69 -6.73 -24.93 3.79
C ALA A 69 -7.19 -25.95 4.86
N HIS A 70 -8.50 -26.16 4.99
CA HIS A 70 -9.04 -27.15 5.90
C HIS A 70 -8.70 -28.59 5.49
N GLU A 71 -8.87 -28.93 4.20
CA GLU A 71 -8.59 -30.28 3.67
C GLU A 71 -7.14 -30.71 3.88
N PHE A 72 -6.18 -29.79 3.75
CA PHE A 72 -4.75 -30.09 3.87
C PHE A 72 -4.18 -29.90 5.29
N SER A 73 -4.98 -29.41 6.24
CA SER A 73 -4.53 -29.11 7.61
C SER A 73 -3.91 -30.31 8.35
N SER A 74 -4.40 -31.53 8.11
CA SER A 74 -3.84 -32.74 8.71
C SER A 74 -2.47 -33.11 8.12
N CYS A 75 -2.28 -32.91 6.82
CA CYS A 75 -1.00 -33.15 6.14
C CYS A 75 0.09 -32.19 6.65
N GLU A 76 -0.28 -30.93 6.90
CA GLU A 76 0.61 -29.93 7.50
C GLU A 76 1.01 -30.32 8.93
N ALA A 77 0.03 -30.71 9.76
CA ALA A 77 0.30 -31.15 11.13
C ALA A 77 1.22 -32.39 11.19
N GLU A 78 1.04 -33.35 10.28
CA GLU A 78 1.92 -34.51 10.17
C GLU A 78 3.34 -34.15 9.70
N ALA A 79 3.48 -33.20 8.78
CA ALA A 79 4.76 -32.71 8.31
C ALA A 79 5.53 -31.99 9.42
N ASP A 80 4.86 -31.12 10.19
CA ASP A 80 5.45 -30.42 11.33
C ASP A 80 6.00 -31.38 12.39
N LEU A 81 5.28 -32.46 12.68
CA LEU A 81 5.72 -33.52 13.59
C LEU A 81 6.96 -34.26 13.10
N ARG A 82 7.20 -34.31 11.78
CA ARG A 82 8.39 -34.95 11.20
C ARG A 82 9.61 -34.04 11.17
N ILE A 83 9.41 -32.72 11.15
CA ILE A 83 10.50 -31.73 11.20
C ILE A 83 11.02 -31.55 12.63
N LEU A 84 10.15 -31.69 13.63
CA LEU A 84 10.50 -31.54 15.06
C LEU A 84 11.09 -32.81 15.71
N ARG A 85 11.49 -33.81 14.91
CA ARG A 85 12.06 -35.08 15.36
C ARG A 85 13.54 -35.16 15.01
#